data_AF-A0A437ACH5-F1
#
_entry.id   AF-A0A437ACH5-F1
#
_cell.length_a   1.000
_cell.length_b   1.000
_cell.length_c   1.000
_cell.angle_alpha   90.00
_cell.angle_beta   90.00
_cell.angle_gamma   90.00
#
_symmetry.space_group_name_H-M   'P 1'
#
loop_
_entity.id
_entity.type
_entity.pdbx_description
1 polymer ?
#
loop_
_entity_poly.entity_id
_entity_poly.type
_entity_poly.pdbx_seq_one_letter_code
_entity_poly.pdbx_strand_id
1 'polypeptide(L)'
;MAPGFIILPIDLAWFLDFERADFNDRQKLLREGKSRRRIVPTSQMYRAHLEREGKLAAFPFAGEKGVNRAVSNECQDQGGLYEVYVRTDHLTNHWNDEEILGLFLRGKIWHGSPAALILHAARVLSYPNRGEEWVDEEKLRSVSELILLWGREPTPSHQTDGNSGDSTSKSTPPSPPPNSEPDDQNPRGNYEPSRWIRCV
;
A
#
# COMPACT_ATOMS: atom_id res chain seq x y z
N MET A 1 -7.09 3.12 21.48
CA MET A 1 -5.77 3.81 21.43
C MET A 1 -5.24 3.65 20.01
N ALA A 2 -4.80 4.72 19.36
CA ALA A 2 -4.19 4.61 18.02
C ALA A 2 -2.85 3.85 18.12
N PRO A 3 -2.46 3.07 17.09
CA PRO A 3 -1.14 2.45 17.05
C PRO A 3 -0.03 3.47 17.32
N GLY A 4 0.93 3.10 18.16
CA GLY A 4 2.04 3.96 18.56
C GLY A 4 3.19 4.01 17.55
N PHE A 5 3.06 3.39 16.38
CA PHE A 5 4.09 3.39 15.35
C PHE A 5 3.49 3.31 13.95
N ILE A 6 4.24 3.78 12.95
CA ILE A 6 4.00 3.54 11.53
C ILE A 6 5.29 3.11 10.85
N ILE A 7 5.14 2.40 9.74
CA ILE A 7 6.24 2.01 8.86
C ILE A 7 5.90 2.57 7.49
N LEU A 8 6.84 3.26 6.86
CA LEU A 8 6.65 3.89 5.55
C LEU A 8 7.81 3.56 4.62
N PRO A 9 7.55 3.34 3.31
CA PRO A 9 8.62 3.29 2.33
C PRO A 9 9.48 4.55 2.40
N ILE A 10 10.81 4.41 2.23
CA ILE A 10 11.72 5.56 2.21
C ILE A 10 11.46 6.48 1.01
N ASP A 11 10.97 5.92 -0.10
CA ASP A 11 10.71 6.64 -1.35
C ASP A 11 9.22 6.60 -1.68
N LEU A 12 8.46 7.49 -1.05
CA LEU A 12 7.04 7.67 -1.31
C LEU A 12 6.77 8.30 -2.68
N ALA A 13 7.72 9.07 -3.22
CA ALA A 13 7.59 9.73 -4.53
C ALA A 13 7.43 8.69 -5.65
N TRP A 14 8.19 7.59 -5.59
CA TRP A 14 8.02 6.50 -6.53
C TRP A 14 6.59 5.94 -6.56
N PHE A 15 5.95 5.78 -5.40
CA PHE A 15 4.57 5.30 -5.33
C PHE A 15 3.57 6.28 -5.97
N LEU A 16 3.81 7.59 -5.81
CA LEU A 16 2.99 8.62 -6.44
C LEU A 16 3.10 8.53 -7.95
N ASP A 17 4.32 8.46 -8.47
CA ASP A 17 4.58 8.39 -9.90
C ASP A 17 4.05 7.09 -10.51
N PHE A 18 4.20 5.97 -9.79
CA PHE A 18 3.63 4.69 -10.17
C PHE A 18 2.09 4.77 -10.31
N GLU A 19 1.41 5.34 -9.31
CA GLU A 19 -0.04 5.46 -9.33
C GLU A 19 -0.53 6.42 -10.42
N ARG A 20 0.17 7.54 -10.63
CA ARG A 20 -0.15 8.49 -11.70
C ARG A 20 0.00 7.84 -13.07
N ALA A 21 1.07 7.07 -13.30
CA ALA A 21 1.27 6.34 -14.54
C ALA A 21 0.17 5.28 -14.76
N ASP A 22 -0.13 4.47 -13.75
CA ASP A 22 -1.20 3.46 -13.82
C ASP A 22 -2.57 4.08 -14.14
N PHE A 23 -2.91 5.20 -13.48
CA PHE A 23 -4.15 5.93 -13.72
C PHE A 23 -4.22 6.46 -15.15
N ASN A 24 -3.17 7.12 -15.64
CA ASN A 24 -3.11 7.67 -16.99
C ASN A 24 -3.25 6.59 -18.05
N ASP A 25 -2.59 5.44 -17.87
CA ASP A 25 -2.68 4.30 -18.77
C ASP A 25 -4.09 3.71 -18.80
N ARG A 26 -4.73 3.55 -17.63
CA ARG A 26 -6.13 3.09 -17.56
C ARG A 26 -7.09 4.07 -18.22
N GLN A 27 -6.87 5.37 -18.03
CA GLN A 27 -7.68 6.40 -18.66
C GLN A 27 -7.52 6.38 -20.19
N LYS A 28 -6.31 6.18 -20.70
CA LYS A 28 -6.05 6.03 -22.14
C LYS A 28 -6.76 4.80 -22.71
N LEU A 29 -6.60 3.63 -22.07
CA LEU A 29 -7.27 2.40 -22.49
C LEU A 29 -8.79 2.57 -22.50
N LEU A 30 -9.35 3.27 -21.51
CA LEU A 30 -10.78 3.52 -21.43
C LEU A 30 -11.29 4.36 -22.60
N ARG A 31 -10.52 5.35 -23.08
CA ARG A 31 -10.85 6.11 -24.30
C ARG A 31 -10.81 5.25 -25.56
N GLU A 32 -9.99 4.20 -25.58
CA GLU A 32 -9.93 3.20 -26.65
C GLU A 32 -11.03 2.12 -26.52
N GLY A 33 -11.96 2.26 -25.56
CA GLY A 33 -13.02 1.29 -25.28
C GLY A 33 -12.55 0.03 -24.55
N LYS A 34 -11.32 0.02 -24.02
CA LYS A 34 -10.74 -1.09 -23.26
C LYS A 34 -10.71 -0.77 -21.77
N SER A 35 -10.92 -1.76 -20.92
CA SER A 35 -10.76 -1.60 -19.47
C SER A 35 -9.69 -2.54 -18.94
N ARG A 36 -8.90 -2.05 -18.00
CA ARG A 36 -7.85 -2.81 -17.29
C ARG A 36 -7.98 -2.54 -15.80
N ARG A 37 -7.80 -3.59 -15.00
CA ARG A 37 -7.74 -3.48 -13.54
C ARG A 37 -6.51 -2.67 -13.12
N ARG A 38 -6.66 -1.93 -12.02
CA ARG A 38 -5.57 -1.21 -11.35
C ARG A 38 -4.45 -2.18 -10.96
N ILE A 39 -3.20 -1.81 -11.24
CA ILE A 39 -2.04 -2.53 -10.72
C ILE A 39 -1.61 -1.89 -9.41
N VAL A 40 -1.33 -2.72 -8.42
CA VAL A 40 -0.80 -2.28 -7.12
C VAL A 40 0.70 -2.55 -7.10
N PRO A 41 1.53 -1.59 -6.65
CA PRO A 41 2.97 -1.79 -6.56
C PRO A 41 3.31 -2.91 -5.59
N THR A 42 4.00 -3.94 -6.09
CA THR A 42 4.47 -5.07 -5.28
C THR A 42 5.79 -4.72 -4.60
N SER A 43 6.16 -5.49 -3.57
CA SER A 43 7.46 -5.36 -2.91
C SER A 43 8.63 -5.58 -3.87
N GLN A 44 8.49 -6.50 -4.84
CA GLN A 44 9.50 -6.76 -5.87
C GLN A 44 9.67 -5.56 -6.83
N MET A 45 8.57 -4.94 -7.25
CA MET A 45 8.61 -3.75 -8.11
C MET A 45 9.29 -2.58 -7.40
N TYR A 46 8.96 -2.38 -6.13
CA TYR A 46 9.58 -1.35 -5.30
C TYR A 46 11.08 -1.61 -5.11
N ARG A 47 11.46 -2.87 -4.86
CA ARG A 47 12.87 -3.27 -4.76
C ARG A 47 13.65 -2.96 -6.03
N ALA A 48 13.12 -3.37 -7.18
CA ALA A 48 13.77 -3.14 -8.47
C ALA A 48 13.97 -1.64 -8.77
N HIS A 49 13.04 -0.80 -8.30
CA HIS A 49 13.21 0.65 -8.33
C HIS A 49 14.36 1.11 -7.44
N LEU A 50 14.39 0.69 -6.17
CA LEU A 50 15.46 1.05 -5.23
C LEU A 50 16.85 0.59 -5.70
N GLU A 51 16.93 -0.55 -6.37
CA GLU A 51 18.16 -1.07 -6.97
C GLU A 51 18.62 -0.18 -8.13
N ARG A 52 17.70 0.17 -9.05
CA ARG A 52 17.99 1.05 -10.19
C ARG A 52 18.48 2.43 -9.77
N GLU A 53 17.89 2.98 -8.71
CA GLU A 53 18.26 4.29 -8.16
C GLU A 53 19.52 4.24 -7.28
N GLY A 54 20.16 3.07 -7.14
CA GLY A 54 21.34 2.89 -6.28
C GLY A 54 21.04 3.06 -4.79
N LYS A 55 19.76 3.13 -4.40
CA LYS A 55 19.34 3.36 -3.02
C LYS A 55 19.64 2.16 -2.14
N LEU A 56 19.56 0.93 -2.66
CA LEU A 56 19.91 -0.28 -1.89
C LEU A 56 21.38 -0.30 -1.43
N ALA A 57 22.30 0.28 -2.21
CA ALA A 57 23.73 0.31 -1.89
C ALA A 57 24.08 1.32 -0.78
N ALA A 58 23.24 2.32 -0.56
CA ALA A 58 23.41 3.31 0.50
C ALA A 58 23.01 2.79 1.89
N PHE A 59 22.34 1.62 1.95
CA PHE A 59 21.94 1.03 3.22
C PHE A 59 22.94 -0.05 3.63
N PRO A 60 23.36 -0.02 4.90
CA PRO A 60 24.45 -0.87 5.36
C PRO A 60 24.04 -2.34 5.37
N PHE A 61 24.99 -3.20 5.03
CA PHE A 61 24.76 -4.64 4.93
C PHE A 61 24.63 -5.27 6.32
N ALA A 62 23.95 -6.42 6.38
CA ALA A 62 23.84 -7.24 7.58
C ALA A 62 25.23 -7.48 8.20
N GLY A 63 25.42 -7.11 9.47
CA GLY A 63 26.67 -7.30 10.21
C GLY A 63 27.50 -6.05 10.48
N GLU A 64 27.14 -4.89 9.93
CA GLU A 64 27.73 -3.60 10.34
C GLU A 64 27.27 -3.17 11.75
N LYS A 65 28.17 -2.59 12.56
CA LYS A 65 27.84 -2.05 13.90
C LYS A 65 26.79 -0.93 13.76
N GLY A 66 25.74 -0.94 14.58
CA GLY A 66 24.65 0.05 14.52
C GLY A 66 23.55 -0.28 13.50
N VAL A 67 23.63 -1.45 12.86
CA VAL A 67 22.63 -1.97 11.92
C VAL A 67 22.01 -3.21 12.54
N ASN A 68 20.71 -3.38 12.36
CA ASN A 68 19.96 -4.53 12.87
C ASN A 68 20.73 -5.83 12.59
N ARG A 69 21.33 -6.41 13.65
CA ARG A 69 22.19 -7.60 13.60
C ARG A 69 21.46 -8.85 13.05
N ALA A 70 20.13 -8.75 12.92
CA ALA A 70 19.21 -9.80 12.53
C ALA A 70 18.66 -9.67 11.10
N VAL A 71 19.20 -8.78 10.24
CA VAL A 71 18.93 -8.91 8.80
C VAL A 71 19.63 -10.19 8.35
N SER A 72 18.91 -11.31 8.30
CA SER A 72 19.45 -12.53 7.72
C SER A 72 19.81 -12.27 6.26
N ASN A 73 20.82 -12.96 5.73
CA ASN A 73 21.15 -12.89 4.30
C ASN A 73 19.91 -13.19 3.41
N GLU A 74 18.92 -13.91 3.93
CA GLU A 74 17.64 -14.19 3.26
C GLU A 74 16.78 -12.93 3.05
N CYS A 75 16.88 -11.95 3.94
CA CYS A 75 16.24 -10.64 3.75
C CYS A 75 16.98 -9.77 2.74
N GLN A 76 18.25 -10.05 2.42
CA GLN A 76 18.96 -9.24 1.43
C GLN A 76 18.32 -9.35 0.05
N ASP A 77 17.70 -10.46 -0.30
CA ASP A 77 17.18 -10.72 -1.66
C ASP A 77 15.70 -10.36 -1.83
N GLN A 78 14.99 -10.00 -0.75
CA GLN A 78 13.54 -9.79 -0.79
C GLN A 78 13.11 -8.51 -0.07
N GLY A 79 12.09 -7.83 -0.61
CA GLY A 79 11.51 -6.64 0.02
C GLY A 79 12.15 -5.32 -0.40
N GLY A 80 11.69 -4.23 0.22
CA GLY A 80 12.15 -2.87 -0.04
C GLY A 80 12.65 -2.18 1.23
N LEU A 81 13.01 -0.91 1.11
CA LEU A 81 13.51 -0.09 2.23
C LEU A 81 12.41 0.78 2.83
N TYR A 82 12.33 0.77 4.15
CA TYR A 82 11.27 1.41 4.94
C TYR A 82 11.81 2.07 6.21
N GLU A 83 11.27 3.23 6.56
CA GLU A 83 11.51 3.89 7.83
C GLU A 83 10.42 3.56 8.84
N VAL A 84 10.78 3.57 10.13
CA VAL A 84 9.86 3.31 11.24
C VAL A 84 9.76 4.56 12.09
N TYR A 85 8.53 5.04 12.28
CA TYR A 85 8.23 6.18 13.14
C TYR A 85 7.49 5.68 14.36
N VAL A 86 7.90 6.14 15.55
CA VAL A 86 7.28 5.78 16.81
C VAL A 86 6.77 7.06 17.47
N ARG A 87 5.50 7.06 17.88
CA ARG A 87 4.79 8.22 18.41
C ARG A 87 5.18 8.57 19.84
N THR A 88 5.55 7.57 20.62
CA THR A 88 5.99 7.74 21.99
C THR A 88 7.23 6.90 22.18
N ASP A 89 8.29 7.52 22.67
CA ASP A 89 9.51 6.79 22.98
C ASP A 89 9.29 5.91 24.20
N HIS A 90 8.90 4.67 23.94
CA HIS A 90 8.79 3.62 24.95
C HIS A 90 10.12 2.89 25.16
N LEU A 91 11.17 3.29 24.43
CA LEU A 91 12.44 2.58 24.29
C LEU A 91 13.62 3.31 24.95
N THR A 92 13.47 4.59 25.34
CA THR A 92 14.46 5.35 26.13
C THR A 92 14.73 4.84 27.53
N ASN A 93 14.17 3.69 27.91
CA ASN A 93 14.62 2.99 29.09
C ASN A 93 16.00 2.37 28.81
N HIS A 94 17.06 3.15 29.05
CA HIS A 94 18.43 2.76 29.45
C HIS A 94 19.33 1.98 28.47
N TRP A 95 18.99 1.90 27.17
CA TRP A 95 19.77 1.13 26.20
C TRP A 95 20.50 2.09 25.25
N ASN A 96 21.81 1.90 25.11
CA ASN A 96 22.77 2.74 24.39
C ASN A 96 22.18 3.44 23.15
N ASP A 97 22.06 4.77 23.23
CA ASP A 97 21.24 5.61 22.33
C ASP A 97 21.65 5.52 20.85
N GLU A 98 22.92 5.28 20.55
CA GLU A 98 23.43 5.27 19.16
C GLU A 98 22.89 4.10 18.32
N GLU A 99 22.67 2.94 18.93
CA GLU A 99 22.21 1.74 18.22
C GLU A 99 20.69 1.82 17.98
N ILE A 100 19.92 2.34 18.94
CA ILE A 100 18.46 2.47 18.84
C ILE A 100 18.07 3.64 17.92
N LEU A 101 18.71 4.81 18.06
CA LEU A 101 18.50 5.91 17.11
C LEU A 101 18.93 5.48 15.70
N GLY A 102 20.03 4.74 15.55
CA GLY A 102 20.43 4.13 14.28
C GLY A 102 19.39 3.15 13.73
N LEU A 103 18.72 2.39 14.61
CA LEU A 103 17.65 1.46 14.26
C LEU A 103 16.35 2.15 13.82
N PHE A 104 16.06 3.40 14.20
CA PHE A 104 14.83 4.09 13.79
C PHE A 104 15.07 5.13 12.69
N LEU A 105 16.25 5.76 12.67
CA LEU A 105 16.61 6.80 11.71
C LEU A 105 17.08 6.24 10.36
N ARG A 106 17.50 4.97 10.29
CA ARG A 106 17.95 4.34 9.04
C ARG A 106 16.94 3.31 8.54
N GLY A 107 16.58 3.48 7.26
CA GLY A 107 15.70 2.56 6.52
C GLY A 107 16.06 1.08 6.71
N LYS A 108 15.04 0.28 6.97
CA LYS A 108 15.08 -1.17 7.17
C LYS A 108 14.56 -1.91 5.96
N ILE A 109 15.10 -3.10 5.72
CA ILE A 109 14.52 -4.02 4.76
C ILE A 109 13.23 -4.62 5.34
N TRP A 110 12.16 -4.58 4.56
CA TRP A 110 10.88 -5.20 4.90
C TRP A 110 10.25 -5.87 3.67
N HIS A 111 9.76 -7.09 3.84
CA HIS A 111 9.21 -7.91 2.76
C HIS A 111 7.67 -7.85 2.65
N GLY A 112 6.99 -7.07 3.49
CA GLY A 112 5.54 -6.90 3.43
C GLY A 112 5.05 -6.03 2.26
N SER A 113 3.71 -5.93 2.13
CA SER A 113 3.06 -5.12 1.10
C SER A 113 3.26 -3.62 1.39
N PRO A 114 3.91 -2.86 0.48
CA PRO A 114 4.10 -1.42 0.68
C PRO A 114 2.76 -0.68 0.76
N ALA A 115 1.79 -1.07 -0.08
CA ALA A 115 0.47 -0.45 -0.10
C ALA A 115 -0.27 -0.63 1.24
N ALA A 116 -0.16 -1.81 1.85
CA ALA A 116 -0.77 -2.07 3.16
C ALA A 116 -0.17 -1.18 4.26
N LEU A 117 1.15 -0.96 4.23
CA LEU A 117 1.85 -0.09 5.18
C LEU A 117 1.48 1.38 5.02
N ILE A 118 1.36 1.86 3.79
CA ILE A 118 0.90 3.24 3.52
C ILE A 118 -0.55 3.43 3.97
N LEU A 119 -1.45 2.48 3.70
CA LEU A 119 -2.84 2.51 4.19
C LEU A 119 -2.91 2.51 5.72
N HIS A 120 -2.08 1.67 6.36
CA HIS A 120 -1.95 1.65 7.81
C HIS A 120 -1.48 3.01 8.33
N ALA A 121 -0.42 3.57 7.76
CA ALA A 121 0.10 4.88 8.13
C ALA A 121 -0.96 5.98 8.00
N ALA A 122 -1.69 6.03 6.88
CA ALA A 122 -2.78 6.99 6.68
C ALA A 122 -3.85 6.89 7.77
N ARG A 123 -4.24 5.67 8.17
CA ARG A 123 -5.19 5.44 9.26
C ARG A 123 -4.66 5.96 10.59
N VAL A 124 -3.40 5.66 10.93
CA VAL A 124 -2.78 6.09 12.20
C VAL A 124 -2.63 7.62 12.26
N LEU A 125 -2.23 8.23 11.14
CA LEU A 125 -2.04 9.68 11.02
C LEU A 125 -3.34 10.48 11.04
N SER A 126 -4.48 9.83 10.76
CA SER A 126 -5.80 10.46 10.79
C SER A 126 -6.38 10.64 12.20
N TYR A 127 -5.77 10.04 13.23
CA TYR A 127 -6.29 10.16 14.60
C TYR A 127 -6.11 11.58 15.17
N PRO A 128 -7.15 12.16 15.79
CA PRO A 128 -7.08 13.47 16.42
C PRO A 128 -6.21 13.39 17.68
N ASN A 129 -4.99 13.92 17.59
CA ASN A 129 -4.08 14.35 18.67
C ASN A 129 -2.69 14.56 18.02
N ARG A 130 -2.63 15.55 17.12
CA ARG A 130 -1.41 16.00 16.41
C ARG A 130 -0.57 16.93 17.30
N GLY A 131 -0.28 16.48 18.53
CA GLY A 131 0.45 17.30 19.50
C GLY A 131 1.94 17.39 19.23
N GLU A 132 2.51 16.42 18.49
CA GLU A 132 3.93 16.36 18.15
C GLU A 132 4.07 15.88 16.70
N GLU A 133 4.89 16.57 15.89
CA GLU A 133 5.22 16.20 14.51
C GLU A 133 6.25 15.07 14.50
N TRP A 134 5.77 13.85 14.75
CA TRP A 134 6.56 12.62 14.68
C TRP A 134 6.86 12.13 13.25
N VAL A 135 6.33 12.81 12.23
CA VAL A 135 6.54 12.52 10.80
C VAL A 135 6.67 13.84 10.06
N ASP A 136 7.65 13.92 9.15
CA ASP A 136 7.90 15.10 8.33
C ASP A 136 6.70 15.48 7.44
N GLU A 137 6.51 16.79 7.24
CA GLU A 137 5.38 17.35 6.51
C GLU A 137 5.35 16.88 5.05
N GLU A 138 6.51 16.70 4.41
CA GLU A 138 6.61 16.19 3.04
C GLU A 138 6.06 14.75 2.95
N LYS A 139 6.36 13.90 3.93
CA LYS A 139 5.85 12.53 4.00
C LYS A 139 4.35 12.51 4.28
N LEU A 140 3.87 13.37 5.18
CA LEU A 140 2.44 13.53 5.44
C LEU A 140 1.67 13.93 4.17
N ARG A 141 2.23 14.87 3.39
CA ARG A 141 1.68 15.31 2.12
C ARG A 141 1.65 14.17 1.10
N SER A 142 2.76 13.44 0.98
CA SER A 142 2.88 12.30 0.06
C SER A 142 1.89 11.18 0.37
N VAL A 143 1.76 10.80 1.65
CA VAL A 143 0.76 9.81 2.09
C VAL A 143 -0.65 10.30 1.79
N SER A 144 -0.96 11.56 2.10
CA SER A 144 -2.29 12.13 1.84
C SER A 144 -2.63 12.13 0.35
N GLU A 145 -1.67 12.49 -0.50
CA GLU A 145 -1.84 12.48 -1.94
C GLU A 145 -2.03 11.06 -2.49
N LEU A 146 -1.26 10.07 -2.01
CA LEU A 146 -1.45 8.66 -2.38
C LEU A 146 -2.86 8.17 -2.08
N ILE A 147 -3.39 8.48 -0.89
CA ILE A 147 -4.76 8.09 -0.53
C ILE A 147 -5.79 8.74 -1.46
N LEU A 148 -5.59 10.01 -1.82
CA LEU A 148 -6.47 10.69 -2.78
C LEU A 148 -6.40 10.06 -4.17
N LEU A 149 -5.21 9.69 -4.65
CA LEU A 149 -5.05 9.02 -5.95
C LEU A 149 -5.71 7.64 -5.95
N TRP A 150 -5.56 6.88 -4.85
CA TRP A 150 -6.12 5.54 -4.71
C TRP A 150 -7.64 5.50 -4.65
N GLY A 151 -8.27 6.62 -4.30
CA GLY A 151 -9.73 6.77 -4.32
C GLY A 151 -10.30 7.16 -5.69
N ARG A 152 -9.46 7.42 -6.71
CA ARG A 152 -9.92 7.84 -8.04
C ARG A 152 -10.08 6.64 -8.96
N GLU A 153 -11.15 6.66 -9.76
CA GLU A 153 -11.33 5.75 -10.88
C GLU A 153 -11.46 6.54 -12.19
N PRO A 154 -10.83 6.10 -13.30
CA PRO A 154 -11.03 6.68 -14.60
C PRO A 154 -12.49 6.53 -15.01
N THR A 155 -13.14 7.64 -15.32
CA THR A 155 -14.47 7.66 -15.89
C THR A 155 -14.37 7.80 -17.41
N PRO A 156 -15.22 7.09 -18.18
CA PRO A 156 -15.35 7.39 -19.59
C PRO A 156 -15.91 8.81 -19.66
N SER A 157 -15.23 9.70 -20.38
CA SER A 157 -15.79 11.01 -20.66
C SER A 157 -17.07 10.79 -21.47
N HIS A 158 -18.23 10.90 -20.83
CA HIS A 158 -19.45 11.15 -21.56
C HIS A 158 -19.23 12.48 -22.27
N GLN A 159 -19.02 12.43 -23.58
CA GLN A 159 -19.32 13.57 -24.42
C GLN A 159 -20.80 13.85 -24.18
N THR A 160 -21.09 14.82 -23.33
CA THR A 160 -22.39 15.49 -23.32
C THR A 160 -22.47 16.26 -24.63
N ASP A 161 -22.76 15.55 -25.70
CA ASP A 161 -23.37 16.14 -26.88
C ASP A 161 -24.73 16.65 -26.39
N GLY A 162 -24.78 17.95 -26.13
CA GLY A 162 -26.03 18.65 -25.90
C GLY A 162 -26.85 18.58 -27.17
N ASN A 163 -27.73 17.59 -27.25
CA ASN A 163 -28.86 17.62 -28.17
C ASN A 163 -30.15 17.42 -27.37
N SER A 164 -30.84 18.53 -27.16
CA SER A 164 -32.18 18.59 -26.60
C SER A 164 -33.21 18.01 -27.59
N GLY A 165 -34.23 17.35 -27.04
CA GLY A 165 -35.38 16.79 -27.75
C GLY A 165 -35.24 15.26 -27.86
N ASP A 166 -36.19 14.43 -27.46
CA ASP A 166 -37.62 14.63 -27.26
C ASP A 166 -38.15 13.46 -26.40
N SER A 167 -39.37 13.63 -25.94
CA SER A 167 -40.10 12.89 -24.92
C SER A 167 -40.43 11.43 -25.28
N THR A 168 -41.08 10.75 -24.31
CA THR A 168 -41.75 9.43 -24.35
C THR A 168 -40.81 8.21 -24.37
N SER A 169 -40.98 7.16 -23.57
CA SER A 169 -42.16 6.64 -22.84
C SER A 169 -41.72 5.61 -21.78
N LYS A 170 -42.54 5.48 -20.73
CA LYS A 170 -42.52 4.43 -19.70
C LYS A 170 -42.33 3.03 -20.30
N SER A 171 -41.45 2.23 -19.71
CA SER A 171 -41.48 0.77 -19.82
C SER A 171 -40.99 0.17 -18.50
N THR A 172 -41.95 -0.31 -17.71
CA THR A 172 -41.74 -1.06 -16.47
C THR A 172 -41.24 -2.47 -16.81
N PRO A 173 -40.18 -2.99 -16.18
CA PRO A 173 -39.82 -4.41 -16.32
C PRO A 173 -40.73 -5.28 -15.42
N PRO A 174 -41.19 -6.46 -15.88
CA PRO A 174 -41.97 -7.38 -15.05
C PRO A 174 -41.09 -8.14 -14.05
N SER A 175 -41.64 -8.36 -12.86
CA SER A 175 -41.07 -9.08 -11.71
C SER A 175 -40.71 -10.54 -12.01
N PRO A 176 -39.71 -11.13 -11.33
CA PRO A 176 -39.38 -12.55 -11.44
C PRO A 176 -40.29 -13.44 -10.56
N PRO A 177 -40.60 -14.68 -10.97
CA PRO A 177 -41.33 -15.65 -10.13
C PRO A 177 -40.43 -16.34 -9.08
N PRO A 178 -41.03 -16.94 -8.02
CA PRO A 178 -40.36 -17.32 -6.79
C PRO A 178 -39.82 -18.77 -6.77
N ASN A 179 -38.75 -18.94 -5.97
CA ASN A 179 -38.30 -20.15 -5.25
C ASN A 179 -38.41 -21.53 -5.90
N SER A 180 -37.26 -22.17 -6.11
CA SER A 180 -37.08 -23.63 -6.05
C SER A 180 -35.62 -23.96 -5.69
N GLU A 181 -35.33 -24.07 -4.40
CA GLU A 181 -34.35 -25.01 -3.83
C GLU A 181 -35.16 -26.12 -3.14
N PRO A 182 -34.64 -27.35 -2.87
CA PRO A 182 -33.23 -27.71 -2.73
C PRO A 182 -32.82 -28.99 -3.48
N ASP A 183 -31.52 -29.24 -3.65
CA ASP A 183 -31.02 -30.60 -3.45
C ASP A 183 -29.53 -30.64 -3.10
N ASP A 184 -29.28 -31.30 -1.98
CA ASP A 184 -27.99 -31.69 -1.44
C ASP A 184 -27.28 -32.66 -2.39
N GLN A 185 -25.99 -32.41 -2.68
CA GLN A 185 -24.96 -33.45 -2.59
C GLN A 185 -23.54 -32.89 -2.76
N ASN A 186 -22.85 -32.88 -1.62
CA ASN A 186 -21.40 -32.80 -1.46
C ASN A 186 -20.74 -34.09 -1.98
N PRO A 187 -19.53 -34.02 -2.56
CA PRO A 187 -18.48 -34.86 -2.01
C PRO A 187 -17.19 -34.08 -1.70
N ARG A 188 -16.74 -34.36 -0.47
CA ARG A 188 -15.52 -33.91 0.20
C ARG A 188 -14.29 -34.04 -0.70
N GLY A 189 -13.76 -32.90 -1.13
CA GLY A 189 -12.38 -32.78 -1.62
C GLY A 189 -11.44 -32.47 -0.46
N ASN A 190 -10.49 -33.37 -0.22
CA ASN A 190 -9.39 -33.19 0.72
C ASN A 190 -8.60 -31.91 0.41
N TYR A 191 -8.71 -30.91 1.28
CA TYR A 191 -7.75 -29.82 1.37
C TYR A 191 -6.87 -30.05 2.59
N GLU A 192 -5.62 -30.48 2.36
CA GLU A 192 -4.56 -30.31 3.35
C GLU A 192 -4.31 -28.80 3.52
N PRO A 193 -4.40 -28.25 4.75
CA PRO A 193 -3.99 -26.87 4.97
C PRO A 193 -2.46 -26.82 5.05
N SER A 194 -1.85 -26.20 4.04
CA SER A 194 -0.44 -25.83 4.02
C SER A 194 -0.09 -25.09 5.32
N ARG A 195 0.95 -25.59 6.00
CA ARG A 195 1.50 -25.03 7.23
C ARG A 195 1.92 -23.57 7.01
N TRP A 196 1.21 -22.65 7.64
CA TRP A 196 1.67 -21.27 7.79
C TRP A 196 2.81 -21.25 8.82
N ILE A 197 4.03 -20.98 8.35
CA ILE A 197 5.18 -20.69 9.21
C ILE A 197 5.01 -19.25 9.71
N ARG A 198 4.93 -19.09 11.04
CA ARG A 198 4.94 -17.78 11.70
C ARG A 198 6.36 -17.22 11.67
N CYS A 199 6.56 -16.10 10.98
CA CYS A 199 7.67 -15.21 11.29
C CYS A 199 7.26 -14.40 12.53
N VAL A 200 8.07 -14.47 13.58
CA VAL A 200 7.89 -13.82 14.89
C VAL A 200 8.18 -12.34 14.79
#